data_AF-A0A3L7PXP8-F1
#
_entry.id   AF-A0A3L7PXP8-F1
#
_cell.length_a   1.000
_cell.length_b   1.000
_cell.length_c   1.000
_cell.angle_alpha   90.00
_cell.angle_beta   90.00
_cell.angle_gamma   90.00
#
_symmetry.space_group_name_H-M   'P 1'
#
loop_
_entity.id
_entity.type
_entity.pdbx_description
1 polymer ?
#
loop_
_entity_poly.entity_id
_entity_poly.type
_entity_poly.pdbx_seq_one_letter_code
_entity_poly.pdbx_strand_id
1 'polypeptide(L)'
;MLDREEYIEQGHLFHALAERMAAGIAAQEALGSIAQEVLATTKLPMAIGYLVAELKLFGTLSTAMARIPHYFTRFQTFVMNRAEQEGGRFDMRTALSILEREARYLADGPTPQGLFFYRFECLSRNRLDYQQGMDAVADDPIFDADWKSWIRTVGRQVGFVDLGDLISVRSPEYWRLEKREAILAGREESGPDRVMLFGEKEGRIARAN
;
A
#
# COMPACT_ATOMS: atom_id res chain seq x y z
N MET A 1 0.19 -10.42 -9.60
CA MET A 1 1.08 -9.26 -9.35
C MET A 1 1.80 -8.95 -10.64
N LEU A 2 2.42 -7.76 -10.75
CA LEU A 2 3.30 -7.48 -11.88
C LEU A 2 4.64 -8.23 -11.72
N ASP A 3 5.38 -8.34 -12.81
CA ASP A 3 6.74 -8.85 -12.79
C ASP A 3 7.70 -7.83 -12.17
N ARG A 4 8.87 -8.28 -11.69
CA ARG A 4 9.85 -7.42 -11.03
C ARG A 4 10.28 -6.23 -11.89
N GLU A 5 10.52 -6.45 -13.18
CA GLU A 5 10.93 -5.40 -14.12
C GLU A 5 9.87 -4.30 -14.23
N GLU A 6 8.59 -4.66 -14.24
CA GLU A 6 7.49 -3.71 -14.26
C GLU A 6 7.50 -2.81 -13.02
N TYR A 7 7.76 -3.37 -11.82
CA TYR A 7 7.85 -2.57 -10.59
C TYR A 7 9.08 -1.65 -10.57
N ILE A 8 10.21 -2.08 -11.14
CA ILE A 8 11.40 -1.22 -11.30
C ILE A 8 11.05 -0.02 -12.18
N GLU A 9 10.43 -0.27 -13.32
CA GLU A 9 10.02 0.77 -14.26
C GLU A 9 8.91 1.66 -13.69
N GLN A 10 7.99 1.11 -12.90
CA GLN A 10 6.98 1.89 -12.17
C GLN A 10 7.64 2.84 -11.16
N GLY A 11 8.66 2.38 -10.45
CA GLY A 11 9.47 3.22 -9.57
C GLY A 11 10.17 4.35 -10.32
N HIS A 12 10.76 4.07 -11.49
CA HIS A 12 11.33 5.09 -12.37
C HIS A 12 10.28 6.10 -12.82
N LEU A 13 9.10 5.64 -13.27
CA LEU A 13 7.97 6.52 -13.65
C LEU A 13 7.64 7.51 -12.54
N PHE A 14 7.38 7.04 -11.31
CA PHE A 14 6.94 7.92 -10.23
C PHE A 14 8.02 8.92 -9.82
N HIS A 15 9.28 8.47 -9.79
CA HIS A 15 10.42 9.34 -9.54
C HIS A 15 10.55 10.45 -10.59
N ALA A 16 10.61 10.05 -11.86
CA ALA A 16 10.88 10.96 -12.96
C ALA A 16 9.69 11.90 -13.24
N LEU A 17 8.46 11.47 -12.93
CA LEU A 17 7.28 12.33 -12.96
C LEU A 17 7.34 13.38 -11.85
N ALA A 18 7.75 13.01 -10.63
CA ALA A 18 7.88 13.95 -9.53
C ALA A 18 8.90 15.06 -9.81
N GLU A 19 10.06 14.69 -10.38
CA GLU A 19 11.11 15.65 -10.77
C GLU A 19 10.60 16.63 -11.82
N ARG A 20 9.97 16.13 -12.90
CA ARG A 20 9.46 16.98 -13.99
C ARG A 20 8.35 17.92 -13.52
N MET A 21 7.42 17.43 -12.71
CA MET A 21 6.37 18.29 -12.15
C MET A 21 6.94 19.35 -11.20
N ALA A 22 7.97 19.02 -10.42
CA ALA A 22 8.67 20.00 -9.58
C ALA A 22 9.40 21.07 -10.42
N ALA A 23 9.85 20.72 -11.63
CA ALA A 23 10.40 21.65 -12.61
C ALA A 23 9.34 22.46 -13.38
N GLY A 24 8.05 22.30 -13.06
CA GLY A 24 6.95 23.02 -13.70
C GLY A 24 6.51 22.45 -15.05
N ILE A 25 6.99 21.26 -15.42
CA ILE A 25 6.58 20.58 -16.65
C ILE A 25 5.16 20.01 -16.47
N ALA A 26 4.31 20.20 -17.46
CA ALA A 26 2.95 19.67 -17.44
C ALA A 26 2.96 18.13 -17.38
N ALA A 27 2.06 17.53 -16.58
CA ALA A 27 2.05 16.08 -16.38
C ALA A 27 1.89 15.29 -17.69
N GLN A 28 1.12 15.77 -18.67
CA GLN A 28 0.98 15.10 -19.98
C GLN A 28 2.31 15.08 -20.74
N GLU A 29 3.05 16.18 -20.73
CA GLU A 29 4.35 16.32 -21.40
C GLU A 29 5.41 15.48 -20.69
N ALA A 30 5.44 15.53 -19.35
CA ALA A 30 6.31 14.73 -18.54
C ALA A 30 6.13 13.23 -18.83
N LEU A 31 4.89 12.73 -18.77
CA LEU A 31 4.56 11.34 -19.12
C LEU A 31 4.98 10.98 -20.54
N GLY A 32 4.71 11.85 -21.53
CA GLY A 32 5.10 11.62 -22.92
C GLY A 32 6.61 11.43 -23.10
N SER A 33 7.42 12.24 -22.41
CA SER A 33 8.88 12.08 -22.42
C SER A 33 9.35 10.81 -21.72
N ILE A 34 8.78 10.48 -20.54
CA ILE A 34 9.11 9.26 -19.79
C ILE A 34 8.82 8.01 -20.63
N ALA A 35 7.75 8.00 -21.42
CA ALA A 35 7.43 6.89 -22.31
C ALA A 35 8.56 6.54 -23.31
N GLN A 36 9.43 7.48 -23.64
CA GLN A 36 10.59 7.27 -24.52
C GLN A 36 11.84 6.78 -23.77
N GLU A 37 11.84 6.85 -22.44
CA GLU A 37 12.98 6.51 -21.58
C GLU A 37 12.85 5.13 -20.94
N VAL A 38 11.61 4.68 -20.72
CA VAL A 38 11.30 3.40 -20.06
C VAL A 38 11.64 2.20 -20.93
N LEU A 39 11.89 1.05 -20.28
CA LEU A 39 12.20 -0.19 -20.97
C LEU A 39 11.03 -0.64 -21.88
N ALA A 40 11.31 -0.72 -23.18
CA ALA A 40 10.33 -1.11 -24.20
C ALA A 40 9.82 -2.57 -24.06
N THR A 41 10.50 -3.41 -23.29
CA THR A 41 10.09 -4.80 -23.00
C THR A 41 9.00 -4.90 -21.94
N THR A 42 8.75 -3.83 -21.17
CA THR A 42 7.68 -3.76 -20.19
C THR A 42 6.37 -3.26 -20.82
N LYS A 43 5.26 -3.39 -20.09
CA LYS A 43 3.95 -2.83 -20.48
C LYS A 43 3.82 -1.36 -20.09
N LEU A 44 4.79 -0.80 -19.37
CA LEU A 44 4.77 0.60 -18.93
C LEU A 44 4.56 1.62 -20.06
N PRO A 45 5.22 1.53 -21.23
CA PRO A 45 5.00 2.49 -22.31
C PRO A 45 3.53 2.54 -22.76
N MET A 46 2.86 1.38 -22.82
CA MET A 46 1.44 1.30 -23.15
C MET A 46 0.56 1.90 -22.05
N ALA A 47 0.87 1.62 -20.78
CA ALA A 47 0.19 2.20 -19.64
C ALA A 47 0.33 3.74 -19.65
N ILE A 48 1.52 4.28 -19.89
CA ILE A 48 1.76 5.72 -20.00
C ILE A 48 0.97 6.32 -21.16
N GLY A 49 0.95 5.67 -22.33
CA GLY A 49 0.16 6.12 -23.47
C GLY A 49 -1.33 6.25 -23.12
N TYR A 50 -1.87 5.28 -22.36
CA TYR A 50 -3.23 5.33 -21.84
C TYR A 50 -3.43 6.46 -20.82
N LEU A 51 -2.51 6.63 -19.87
CA LEU A 51 -2.56 7.73 -18.89
C LEU A 51 -2.58 9.11 -19.57
N VAL A 52 -1.76 9.31 -20.60
CA VAL A 52 -1.71 10.58 -21.34
C VAL A 52 -3.03 10.84 -22.08
N ALA A 53 -3.63 9.82 -22.69
CA ALA A 53 -4.90 9.95 -23.39
C ALA A 53 -6.04 10.32 -22.43
N GLU A 54 -6.17 9.61 -21.32
CA GLU A 54 -7.19 9.87 -20.30
C GLU A 54 -6.97 11.22 -19.61
N LEU A 55 -5.73 11.59 -19.29
CA LEU A 55 -5.41 12.87 -18.66
C LEU A 55 -5.79 14.06 -19.54
N LYS A 56 -5.71 13.92 -20.88
CA LYS A 56 -6.18 14.94 -21.83
C LYS A 56 -7.70 15.07 -21.87
N LEU A 57 -8.43 13.99 -21.55
CA LEU A 57 -9.90 13.96 -21.59
C LEU A 57 -10.54 14.36 -20.26
N PHE A 58 -10.00 13.86 -19.14
CA PHE A 58 -10.61 13.97 -17.82
C PHE A 58 -9.81 14.82 -16.83
N GLY A 59 -8.59 15.25 -17.17
CA GLY A 59 -7.78 16.17 -16.35
C GLY A 59 -7.18 15.57 -15.08
N THR A 60 -7.34 14.27 -14.83
CA THR A 60 -6.82 13.56 -13.65
C THR A 60 -6.16 12.23 -14.04
N LEU A 61 -5.07 11.86 -13.36
CA LEU A 61 -4.37 10.59 -13.50
C LEU A 61 -5.08 9.46 -12.76
N SER A 62 -5.68 9.72 -11.60
CA SER A 62 -6.30 8.64 -10.81
C SER A 62 -7.46 7.96 -11.55
N THR A 63 -8.21 8.70 -12.36
CA THR A 63 -9.27 8.15 -13.22
C THR A 63 -8.72 7.18 -14.25
N ALA A 64 -7.58 7.52 -14.87
CA ALA A 64 -6.89 6.65 -15.81
C ALA A 64 -6.31 5.40 -15.13
N MET A 65 -5.65 5.56 -13.99
CA MET A 65 -5.09 4.43 -13.21
C MET A 65 -6.18 3.43 -12.81
N ALA A 66 -7.37 3.92 -12.42
CA ALA A 66 -8.50 3.08 -12.05
C ALA A 66 -9.02 2.18 -13.19
N ARG A 67 -8.78 2.56 -14.45
CA ARG A 67 -9.22 1.81 -15.64
C ARG A 67 -8.28 0.68 -16.03
N ILE A 68 -7.05 0.68 -15.51
CA ILE A 68 -6.04 -0.36 -15.75
C ILE A 68 -5.58 -1.00 -14.42
N PRO A 69 -6.49 -1.62 -13.65
CA PRO A 69 -6.20 -2.19 -12.33
C PRO A 69 -5.27 -3.41 -12.39
N HIS A 70 -5.03 -3.95 -13.58
CA HIS A 70 -4.03 -4.98 -13.82
C HIS A 70 -2.59 -4.42 -13.83
N TYR A 71 -2.43 -3.10 -13.92
CA TYR A 71 -1.14 -2.40 -13.92
C TYR A 71 -0.94 -1.57 -12.66
N PHE A 72 -1.91 -0.73 -12.29
CA PHE A 72 -1.85 0.05 -11.06
C PHE A 72 -2.74 -0.58 -9.99
N THR A 73 -2.23 -0.75 -8.77
CA THR A 73 -3.04 -1.31 -7.68
C THR A 73 -4.13 -0.33 -7.25
N ARG A 74 -5.17 -0.84 -6.57
CA ARG A 74 -6.20 0.03 -5.98
C ARG A 74 -5.61 1.02 -4.99
N PHE A 75 -4.60 0.61 -4.22
CA PHE A 75 -3.89 1.50 -3.30
C PHE A 75 -3.15 2.62 -4.05
N GLN A 76 -2.44 2.29 -5.13
CA GLN A 76 -1.74 3.30 -5.93
C GLN A 76 -2.72 4.33 -6.53
N THR A 77 -3.85 3.84 -7.03
CA THR A 77 -4.93 4.67 -7.56
C THR A 77 -5.54 5.56 -6.45
N PHE A 78 -5.76 5.00 -5.26
CA PHE A 78 -6.26 5.74 -4.09
C PHE A 78 -5.31 6.87 -3.69
N VAL A 79 -4.01 6.58 -3.60
CA VAL A 79 -2.98 7.58 -3.27
C VAL A 79 -2.98 8.71 -4.30
N MET A 80 -2.98 8.39 -5.59
CA MET A 80 -3.06 9.40 -6.65
C MET A 80 -4.34 10.24 -6.53
N ASN A 81 -5.48 9.59 -6.33
CA ASN A 81 -6.76 10.29 -6.19
C ASN A 81 -6.77 11.28 -5.03
N ARG A 82 -6.19 10.90 -3.88
CA ARG A 82 -6.10 11.78 -2.72
C ARG A 82 -5.21 12.99 -2.94
N ALA A 83 -4.14 12.86 -3.72
CA ALA A 83 -3.28 14.00 -4.06
C ALA A 83 -3.89 14.93 -5.12
N GLU A 84 -4.85 14.46 -5.90
CA GLU A 84 -5.58 15.27 -6.89
C GLU A 84 -6.75 16.04 -6.30
N GLN A 85 -7.18 15.73 -5.07
CA GLN A 85 -8.25 16.46 -4.39
C GLN A 85 -7.75 17.81 -3.89
N GLU A 86 -8.43 18.89 -4.27
CA GLU A 86 -8.12 20.24 -3.81
C GLU A 86 -8.37 20.39 -2.29
N GLY A 87 -7.52 21.17 -1.62
CA GLY A 87 -7.70 21.55 -0.21
C GLY A 87 -7.11 20.62 0.84
N GLY A 88 -6.47 19.52 0.44
CA GLY A 88 -5.74 18.61 1.35
C GLY A 88 -4.33 19.08 1.70
N ARG A 89 -3.78 18.60 2.83
CA ARG A 89 -2.34 18.70 3.14
C ARG A 89 -1.49 17.67 2.38
N PHE A 90 -2.16 16.71 1.74
CA PHE A 90 -1.53 15.63 0.99
C PHE A 90 -1.40 16.05 -0.47
N ASP A 91 -0.16 16.22 -0.93
CA ASP A 91 0.13 16.77 -2.26
C ASP A 91 0.69 15.72 -3.23
N MET A 92 0.76 16.12 -4.50
CA MET A 92 1.27 15.26 -5.58
C MET A 92 2.70 14.80 -5.36
N ARG A 93 3.56 15.65 -4.80
CA ARG A 93 4.96 15.29 -4.49
C ARG A 93 5.03 14.16 -3.47
N THR A 94 4.22 14.23 -2.42
CA THR A 94 4.17 13.21 -1.38
C THR A 94 3.58 11.91 -1.92
N ALA A 95 2.51 11.99 -2.72
CA ALA A 95 1.94 10.82 -3.38
C ALA A 95 2.96 10.11 -4.26
N LEU A 96 3.62 10.81 -5.18
CA LEU A 96 4.62 10.19 -6.07
C LEU A 96 5.78 9.58 -5.28
N SER A 97 6.22 10.20 -4.19
CA SER A 97 7.27 9.63 -3.33
C SER A 97 6.82 8.34 -2.62
N ILE A 98 5.55 8.26 -2.20
CA ILE A 98 4.97 7.03 -1.66
C ILE A 98 4.95 5.95 -2.75
N LEU A 99 4.40 6.27 -3.92
CA LEU A 99 4.28 5.31 -5.01
C LEU A 99 5.65 4.79 -5.50
N GLU A 100 6.66 5.65 -5.57
CA GLU A 100 8.03 5.29 -5.90
C GLU A 100 8.61 4.28 -4.90
N ARG A 101 8.49 4.56 -3.60
CA ARG A 101 9.02 3.69 -2.53
C ARG A 101 8.28 2.36 -2.47
N GLU A 102 6.97 2.38 -2.68
CA GLU A 102 6.15 1.18 -2.77
C GLU A 102 6.60 0.28 -3.94
N ALA A 103 6.75 0.86 -5.14
CA ALA A 103 7.18 0.12 -6.31
C ALA A 103 8.57 -0.50 -6.11
N ARG A 104 9.50 0.24 -5.49
CA ARG A 104 10.83 -0.30 -5.11
C ARG A 104 10.72 -1.45 -4.13
N TYR A 105 9.88 -1.34 -3.11
CA TYR A 105 9.65 -2.43 -2.16
C TYR A 105 9.05 -3.68 -2.83
N LEU A 106 8.09 -3.49 -3.74
CA LEU A 106 7.48 -4.58 -4.51
C LEU A 106 8.47 -5.27 -5.46
N ALA A 107 9.50 -4.56 -5.93
CA ALA A 107 10.58 -5.13 -6.74
C ALA A 107 11.63 -5.91 -5.92
N ASP A 108 11.66 -5.75 -4.58
CA ASP A 108 12.71 -6.24 -3.68
C ASP A 108 12.23 -7.32 -2.70
N GLY A 109 11.44 -8.28 -3.20
CA GLY A 109 10.97 -9.42 -2.40
C GLY A 109 9.98 -9.02 -1.30
N PRO A 110 8.79 -8.51 -1.68
CA PRO A 110 7.82 -8.01 -0.71
C PRO A 110 7.23 -9.14 0.14
N THR A 111 6.87 -8.81 1.38
CA THR A 111 6.05 -9.67 2.24
C THR A 111 4.69 -9.03 2.51
N PRO A 112 3.63 -9.82 2.79
CA PRO A 112 2.34 -9.27 3.20
C PRO A 112 2.47 -8.33 4.40
N GLN A 113 3.24 -8.71 5.42
CA GLN A 113 3.45 -7.91 6.62
C GLN A 113 4.09 -6.56 6.29
N GLY A 114 5.20 -6.56 5.53
CA GLY A 114 5.91 -5.34 5.20
C GLY A 114 5.10 -4.40 4.31
N LEU A 115 4.37 -4.93 3.33
CA LEU A 115 3.49 -4.10 2.50
C LEU A 115 2.32 -3.51 3.31
N PHE A 116 1.72 -4.30 4.19
CA PHE A 116 0.67 -3.82 5.10
C PHE A 116 1.18 -2.66 5.95
N PHE A 117 2.33 -2.84 6.63
CA PHE A 117 2.90 -1.80 7.49
C PHE A 117 3.22 -0.54 6.70
N TYR A 118 3.87 -0.69 5.55
CA TYR A 118 4.21 0.42 4.68
C TYR A 118 2.97 1.24 4.30
N ARG A 119 1.93 0.58 3.79
CA ARG A 119 0.71 1.26 3.34
C ARG A 119 -0.07 1.86 4.52
N PHE A 120 -0.18 1.14 5.63
CA PHE A 120 -0.83 1.66 6.84
C PHE A 120 -0.12 2.92 7.35
N GLU A 121 1.22 2.91 7.42
CA GLU A 121 2.02 4.06 7.82
C GLU A 121 1.81 5.24 6.88
N CYS A 122 1.72 5.00 5.56
CA CYS A 122 1.39 6.02 4.58
C CYS A 122 0.01 6.65 4.85
N LEU A 123 -1.01 5.85 5.15
CA LEU A 123 -2.33 6.37 5.50
C LEU A 123 -2.27 7.22 6.77
N SER A 124 -1.64 6.70 7.83
CA SER A 124 -1.55 7.33 9.14
C SER A 124 -0.78 8.66 9.11
N ARG A 125 0.44 8.66 8.55
CA ARG A 125 1.30 9.85 8.51
C ARG A 125 0.71 10.99 7.68
N ASN A 126 -0.08 10.65 6.67
CA ASN A 126 -0.69 11.62 5.77
C ASN A 126 -2.15 11.92 6.13
N ARG A 127 -2.67 11.35 7.23
CA ARG A 127 -4.05 11.53 7.71
C ARG A 127 -5.09 11.22 6.63
N LEU A 128 -4.83 10.16 5.85
CA LEU A 128 -5.75 9.69 4.82
C LEU A 128 -6.88 8.88 5.46
N ASP A 129 -8.02 8.82 4.76
CA ASP A 129 -9.19 8.06 5.23
C ASP A 129 -8.84 6.58 5.41
N TYR A 130 -8.95 6.09 6.65
CA TYR A 130 -8.58 4.71 6.97
C TYR A 130 -9.53 3.69 6.36
N GLN A 131 -10.83 3.94 6.31
CA GLN A 131 -11.76 2.94 5.81
C GLN A 131 -11.52 2.68 4.32
N GLN A 132 -11.54 3.75 3.51
CA GLN A 132 -11.28 3.66 2.08
C GLN A 132 -9.83 3.24 1.78
N GLY A 133 -8.87 3.77 2.54
CA GLY A 133 -7.47 3.43 2.39
C GLY A 133 -7.23 1.94 2.65
N MET A 134 -7.74 1.40 3.75
CA MET A 134 -7.58 -0.02 4.11
C MET A 134 -8.34 -0.96 3.18
N ASP A 135 -9.50 -0.55 2.65
CA ASP A 135 -10.18 -1.31 1.58
C ASP A 135 -9.30 -1.39 0.32
N ALA A 136 -8.65 -0.28 -0.07
CA ALA A 136 -7.72 -0.26 -1.19
C ALA A 136 -6.45 -1.09 -0.92
N VAL A 137 -5.96 -1.12 0.33
CA VAL A 137 -4.85 -1.99 0.77
C VAL A 137 -5.23 -3.46 0.63
N ALA A 138 -6.40 -3.84 1.13
CA ALA A 138 -6.86 -5.24 1.16
C ALA A 138 -6.99 -5.86 -0.24
N ASP A 139 -7.26 -5.06 -1.27
CA ASP A 139 -7.50 -5.59 -2.61
C ASP A 139 -6.24 -6.00 -3.37
N ASP A 140 -5.05 -5.85 -2.76
CA ASP A 140 -3.81 -6.30 -3.35
C ASP A 140 -3.76 -7.84 -3.56
N PRO A 141 -3.21 -8.31 -4.68
CA PRO A 141 -2.99 -9.74 -4.91
C PRO A 141 -2.01 -10.42 -3.93
N ILE A 142 -1.13 -9.69 -3.24
CA ILE A 142 -0.21 -10.29 -2.26
C ILE A 142 -0.92 -10.79 -0.99
N PHE A 143 -2.11 -10.27 -0.70
CA PHE A 143 -2.89 -10.64 0.47
C PHE A 143 -3.81 -11.82 0.14
N ASP A 144 -3.77 -12.87 0.96
CA ASP A 144 -4.73 -13.98 0.90
C ASP A 144 -6.07 -13.61 1.58
N ALA A 145 -7.02 -14.53 1.60
CA ALA A 145 -8.35 -14.28 2.14
C ALA A 145 -8.35 -13.86 3.62
N ASP A 146 -7.45 -14.44 4.43
CA ASP A 146 -7.36 -14.14 5.86
C ASP A 146 -6.79 -12.75 6.09
N TRP A 147 -5.73 -12.39 5.35
CA TRP A 147 -5.20 -11.03 5.31
C TRP A 147 -6.26 -10.02 4.90
N LYS A 148 -6.97 -10.27 3.79
CA LYS A 148 -8.01 -9.34 3.31
C LYS A 148 -9.11 -9.12 4.32
N SER A 149 -9.56 -10.18 4.99
CA SER A 149 -10.56 -10.10 6.04
C SER A 149 -10.07 -9.27 7.24
N TRP A 150 -8.83 -9.53 7.68
CA TRP A 150 -8.23 -8.81 8.79
C TRP A 150 -7.96 -7.34 8.49
N ILE A 151 -7.39 -6.99 7.32
CA ILE A 151 -7.13 -5.61 6.90
C ILE A 151 -8.42 -4.78 6.89
N ARG A 152 -9.52 -5.32 6.37
CA ARG A 152 -10.82 -4.63 6.39
C ARG A 152 -11.37 -4.45 7.81
N THR A 153 -11.05 -5.38 8.71
CA THR A 153 -11.39 -5.26 10.14
C THR A 153 -10.58 -4.15 10.79
N VAL A 154 -9.27 -4.08 10.52
CA VAL A 154 -8.40 -2.98 10.97
C VAL A 154 -8.94 -1.63 10.49
N GLY A 155 -9.35 -1.50 9.22
CA GLY A 155 -9.91 -0.25 8.68
C GLY A 155 -11.16 0.27 9.42
N ARG A 156 -11.94 -0.62 10.05
CA ARG A 156 -13.11 -0.25 10.87
C ARG A 156 -12.78 0.01 12.34
N GLN A 157 -11.67 -0.55 12.84
CA GLN A 157 -11.32 -0.54 14.26
C GLN A 157 -10.24 0.48 14.60
N VAL A 158 -9.40 0.86 13.63
CA VAL A 158 -8.34 1.84 13.84
C VAL A 158 -8.93 3.18 14.29
N GLY A 159 -8.38 3.73 15.37
CA GLY A 159 -8.92 4.91 16.07
C GLY A 159 -9.82 4.58 17.27
N PHE A 160 -10.33 3.34 17.36
CA PHE A 160 -11.03 2.82 18.54
C PHE A 160 -10.18 1.80 19.31
N VAL A 161 -9.40 1.01 18.58
CA VAL A 161 -8.47 0.00 19.11
C VAL A 161 -7.07 0.34 18.64
N ASP A 162 -6.09 0.16 19.52
CA ASP A 162 -4.69 0.37 19.17
C ASP A 162 -4.22 -0.66 18.13
N LEU A 163 -3.42 -0.23 17.16
CA LEU A 163 -2.94 -1.13 16.10
C LEU A 163 -2.04 -2.23 16.68
N GLY A 164 -1.23 -1.91 17.68
CA GLY A 164 -0.37 -2.85 18.39
C GLY A 164 -1.16 -4.00 19.00
N ASP A 165 -2.31 -3.70 19.60
CA ASP A 165 -3.23 -4.74 20.10
C ASP A 165 -3.77 -5.62 18.96
N LEU A 166 -4.20 -5.01 17.85
CA LEU A 166 -4.73 -5.73 16.69
C LEU A 166 -3.70 -6.66 16.02
N ILE A 167 -2.42 -6.27 16.03
CA ILE A 167 -1.30 -7.09 15.54
C ILE A 167 -0.95 -8.17 16.55
N SER A 168 -0.86 -7.83 17.83
CA SER A 168 -0.45 -8.74 18.90
C SER A 168 -1.32 -9.99 18.92
N VAL A 169 -2.65 -9.83 18.88
CA VAL A 169 -3.61 -10.95 18.86
C VAL A 169 -3.56 -11.83 17.60
N ARG A 170 -2.79 -11.43 16.58
CA ARG A 170 -2.54 -12.17 15.35
C ARG A 170 -1.08 -12.65 15.24
N SER A 171 -0.36 -12.67 16.36
CA SER A 171 1.03 -13.13 16.46
C SER A 171 1.18 -14.27 17.49
N PRO A 172 2.16 -15.18 17.31
CA PRO A 172 2.42 -16.25 18.27
C PRO A 172 2.76 -15.77 19.69
N GLU A 173 3.28 -14.55 19.84
CA GLU A 173 3.69 -14.00 21.14
C GLU A 173 2.52 -13.77 22.09
N TYR A 174 1.36 -13.37 21.57
CA TYR A 174 0.15 -13.25 22.37
C TYR A 174 -0.22 -14.59 22.99
N TRP A 175 -0.18 -15.65 22.18
CA TRP A 175 -0.54 -17.00 22.64
C TRP A 175 0.50 -17.61 23.59
N ARG A 176 1.78 -17.30 23.40
CA ARG A 176 2.85 -17.72 24.33
C ARG A 176 2.58 -17.24 25.75
N LEU A 177 2.03 -16.04 25.91
CA LEU A 177 1.73 -15.45 27.21
C LEU A 177 0.41 -15.97 27.78
N GLU A 178 -0.63 -16.03 26.96
CA GLU A 178 -1.92 -16.59 27.36
C GLU A 178 -1.75 -18.05 27.83
N LYS A 179 -0.96 -18.84 27.09
CA LYS A 179 -0.55 -20.18 27.50
C LYS A 179 0.16 -20.17 28.86
N ARG A 180 1.10 -19.25 29.08
CA ARG A 180 1.81 -19.14 30.37
C ARG A 180 0.86 -18.80 31.51
N GLU A 181 -0.09 -17.89 31.31
CA GLU A 181 -1.09 -17.51 32.30
C GLU A 181 -2.10 -18.63 32.57
N ALA A 182 -2.53 -19.36 31.54
CA ALA A 182 -3.41 -20.52 31.66
C ALA A 182 -2.74 -21.64 32.48
N ILE A 183 -1.48 -21.94 32.21
CA ILE A 183 -0.68 -22.91 32.99
C ILE A 183 -0.58 -22.48 34.46
N LEU A 184 -0.26 -21.21 34.73
CA LEU A 184 -0.17 -20.68 36.10
C LEU A 184 -1.52 -20.74 36.83
N ALA A 185 -2.62 -20.61 36.09
CA ALA A 185 -3.98 -20.65 36.63
C ALA A 185 -4.61 -22.06 36.64
N GLY A 186 -3.88 -23.10 36.22
CA GLY A 186 -4.38 -24.48 36.17
C GLY A 186 -5.51 -24.71 35.16
N ARG A 187 -5.61 -23.86 34.12
CA ARG A 187 -6.59 -24.01 33.03
C ARG A 187 -6.01 -24.85 31.88
N GLU A 188 -6.87 -25.53 31.12
CA GLU A 188 -6.47 -26.25 29.92
C GLU A 188 -5.89 -25.30 28.85
N GLU A 189 -4.90 -25.80 28.10
CA GLU A 189 -4.32 -25.09 26.97
C GLU A 189 -5.32 -25.03 25.83
N SER A 190 -5.84 -23.85 25.52
CA SER A 190 -6.46 -23.59 24.22
C SER A 190 -5.36 -23.37 23.18
N GLY A 191 -5.56 -23.85 21.95
CA GLY A 191 -4.75 -23.46 20.79
C GLY A 191 -5.22 -22.12 20.22
N PRO A 192 -4.50 -21.54 19.24
CA PRO A 192 -4.90 -20.27 18.64
C PRO A 192 -6.31 -20.36 18.04
N ASP A 193 -7.18 -19.42 18.40
CA ASP A 193 -8.55 -19.31 17.89
C ASP A 193 -8.64 -18.59 16.53
N ARG A 194 -7.49 -18.14 15.99
CA ARG A 194 -7.39 -17.31 14.78
C ARG A 194 -6.12 -17.62 14.01
N VAL A 195 -6.17 -17.33 12.71
CA VAL A 195 -5.00 -17.38 11.81
C VAL A 195 -3.96 -16.35 12.27
N MET A 196 -2.71 -16.81 12.38
CA MET A 196 -1.54 -15.99 12.69
C MET A 196 -1.04 -15.33 11.41
N LEU A 197 -1.11 -14.01 11.37
CA LEU A 197 -0.71 -13.20 10.21
C LEU A 197 0.68 -12.59 10.41
N PHE A 198 1.13 -12.48 11.65
CA PHE A 198 2.39 -11.84 12.02
C PHE A 198 3.34 -12.83 12.68
N GLY A 199 4.63 -12.61 12.51
CA GLY A 199 5.66 -13.39 13.19
C GLY A 199 5.82 -12.96 14.65
N GLU A 200 6.71 -13.68 15.35
CA GLU A 200 7.04 -13.35 16.74
C GLU A 200 7.62 -11.94 16.89
N LYS A 201 8.48 -11.53 15.95
CA LYS A 201 9.20 -10.26 16.05
C LYS A 201 8.25 -9.07 15.94
N GLU A 202 7.32 -9.11 14.99
CA GLU A 202 6.27 -8.12 14.82
C GLU A 202 5.36 -8.08 16.05
N GLY A 203 4.97 -9.23 16.60
CA GLY A 203 4.18 -9.33 17.83
C GLY A 203 4.84 -8.68 19.04
N ARG A 204 6.14 -8.91 19.25
CA ARG A 204 6.90 -8.27 20.36
C ARG A 204 6.94 -6.75 20.22
N ILE A 205 7.17 -6.26 19.00
CA ILE A 205 7.22 -4.81 18.74
C ILE A 205 5.83 -4.19 18.96
N ALA A 206 4.79 -4.85 18.46
CA ALA A 206 3.41 -4.37 18.57
C ALA A 206 2.97 -4.19 20.03
N ARG A 207 3.36 -5.08 20.94
CA ARG A 207 3.04 -4.99 22.37
C ARG A 207 3.88 -3.98 23.15
N ALA A 208 5.07 -3.65 22.64
CA ALA A 208 5.99 -2.74 23.33
C ALA A 208 5.66 -1.27 23.12
N ASN A 209 4.86 -0.95 22.09
CA ASN A 209 4.33 0.39 21.82
C ASN A 209 2.94 0.53 22.44
#